data_AF-A0A8T5B3N1-F1
#
_entry.id   AF-A0A8T5B3N1-F1
#
_cell.length_a   1.000
_cell.length_b   1.000
_cell.length_c   1.000
_cell.angle_alpha   90.00
_cell.angle_beta   90.00
_cell.angle_gamma   90.00
#
_symmetry.space_group_name_H-M   'P 1'
#
loop_
_entity.id
_entity.type
_entity.pdbx_description
1 polymer ?
#
loop_
_entity_poly.entity_id
_entity_poly.type
_entity_poly.pdbx_seq_one_letter_code
_entity_poly.pdbx_strand_id
1 'polypeptide(L)'
;MLPQLEEIEKRRKSLGLRQKELARMVGISQSMIAKIESGRINPSYIKTKAIFDMLESLEKKRETKVKEIIQGKVVGIQKGETVSKATKIMHESGYSQLPVFDGVRPVGSISERTVLNQILSGKDPKILSKTPVESVMDEAFPTVDEETPITVISTLLQYSQAVLVTKRGEIKGIVTKADLLKVVPTY
;
A
#
# COMPACT_ATOMS: atom_id res chain seq x y z
N MET A 1 -7.83 -22.40 5.09
CA MET A 1 -9.15 -22.81 5.63
C MET A 1 -10.22 -22.06 4.88
N LEU A 2 -11.39 -22.66 4.63
CA LEU A 2 -12.54 -21.90 4.14
C LEU A 2 -13.08 -20.99 5.27
N PRO A 3 -13.56 -19.77 4.95
CA PRO A 3 -14.25 -18.92 5.92
C PRO A 3 -15.55 -19.57 6.43
N GLN A 4 -16.06 -19.07 7.56
CA GLN A 4 -17.29 -19.55 8.17
C GLN A 4 -18.52 -19.10 7.36
N LEU A 5 -19.55 -19.95 7.23
CA LEU A 5 -20.72 -19.67 6.38
C LEU A 5 -21.49 -18.41 6.81
N GLU A 6 -21.42 -18.09 8.10
CA GLU A 6 -22.00 -16.92 8.75
C GLU A 6 -21.44 -15.61 8.16
N GLU A 7 -20.25 -15.64 7.54
CA GLU A 7 -19.65 -14.47 6.90
C GLU A 7 -20.33 -14.09 5.57
N ILE A 8 -21.03 -15.03 4.92
CA ILE A 8 -21.62 -14.83 3.58
C ILE A 8 -22.60 -13.64 3.61
N GLU A 9 -23.47 -13.56 4.62
CA GLU A 9 -24.44 -12.48 4.71
C GLU A 9 -23.75 -11.12 4.91
N LYS A 10 -22.77 -11.06 5.82
CA LYS A 10 -22.03 -9.83 6.13
C LYS A 10 -21.29 -9.30 4.90
N ARG A 11 -20.54 -10.18 4.21
CA ARG A 11 -19.76 -9.84 3.01
C ARG A 11 -20.66 -9.47 1.82
N ARG A 12 -21.78 -10.19 1.63
CA ARG A 12 -22.76 -9.81 0.60
C ARG A 12 -23.33 -8.41 0.86
N LYS A 13 -23.71 -8.12 2.12
CA LYS A 13 -24.28 -6.82 2.49
C LYS A 13 -23.28 -5.66 2.37
N SER A 14 -22.01 -5.86 2.72
CA SER A 14 -20.97 -4.83 2.54
C SER A 14 -20.74 -4.48 1.06
N LEU A 15 -20.94 -5.45 0.16
CA LEU A 15 -20.98 -5.24 -1.28
C LEU A 15 -22.30 -4.61 -1.79
N GLY A 16 -23.27 -4.34 -0.92
CA GLY A 16 -24.57 -3.78 -1.29
C GLY A 16 -25.45 -4.72 -2.14
N LEU A 17 -25.17 -6.02 -2.12
CA LEU A 17 -25.85 -7.01 -2.96
C LEU A 17 -27.09 -7.57 -2.26
N ARG A 18 -28.17 -7.79 -3.01
CA ARG A 18 -29.34 -8.59 -2.61
C ARG A 18 -29.04 -10.09 -2.77
N GLN A 19 -29.72 -10.94 -2.01
CA GLN A 19 -29.56 -12.41 -2.12
C GLN A 19 -29.80 -12.93 -3.54
N LYS A 20 -30.80 -12.38 -4.25
CA LYS A 20 -31.10 -12.73 -5.65
C LYS A 20 -29.94 -12.45 -6.60
N GLU A 21 -29.18 -11.38 -6.34
CA GLU A 21 -28.07 -10.96 -7.19
C GLU A 21 -26.88 -11.90 -7.02
N LEU A 22 -26.49 -12.19 -5.77
CA LEU A 22 -25.43 -13.17 -5.48
C LEU A 22 -25.80 -14.56 -6.03
N ALA A 23 -27.04 -15.01 -5.81
CA ALA A 23 -27.53 -16.28 -6.31
C ALA A 23 -27.40 -16.39 -7.84
N ARG A 24 -27.79 -15.33 -8.57
CA ARG A 24 -27.65 -15.26 -10.03
C ARG A 24 -26.18 -15.32 -10.47
N MET A 25 -25.28 -14.63 -9.78
CA MET A 25 -23.85 -14.62 -10.11
C MET A 25 -23.17 -15.97 -9.89
N VAL A 26 -23.58 -16.70 -8.85
CA VAL A 26 -23.04 -18.03 -8.51
C VAL A 26 -23.69 -19.15 -9.32
N GLY A 27 -24.89 -18.92 -9.88
CA GLY A 27 -25.65 -19.95 -10.61
C GLY A 27 -26.46 -20.87 -9.69
N ILE A 28 -26.95 -20.36 -8.55
CA ILE A 28 -27.80 -21.09 -7.60
C ILE A 28 -29.10 -20.34 -7.32
N SER A 29 -30.04 -20.97 -6.61
CA SER A 29 -31.32 -20.34 -6.30
C SER A 29 -31.20 -19.34 -5.15
N GLN A 30 -32.00 -18.26 -5.20
CA GLN A 30 -32.05 -17.29 -4.10
C GLN A 30 -32.51 -17.93 -2.78
N SER A 31 -33.42 -18.91 -2.84
CA SER A 31 -33.84 -19.70 -1.66
C SER A 31 -32.67 -20.44 -1.01
N MET A 32 -31.70 -20.93 -1.79
CA MET A 32 -30.50 -21.58 -1.27
C MET A 32 -29.63 -20.59 -0.49
N ILE A 33 -29.35 -19.41 -1.06
CA ILE A 33 -28.62 -18.35 -0.34
C ILE A 33 -29.35 -17.97 0.96
N ALA A 34 -30.66 -17.76 0.93
CA ALA A 34 -31.43 -17.39 2.12
C ALA A 34 -31.37 -18.46 3.23
N LYS A 35 -31.40 -19.75 2.86
CA LYS A 35 -31.27 -20.86 3.81
C LYS A 35 -29.86 -21.00 4.36
N ILE A 36 -28.82 -20.70 3.58
CA ILE A 36 -27.43 -20.68 4.04
C ILE A 36 -27.24 -19.58 5.07
N GLU A 37 -27.65 -18.35 4.73
CA GLU A 37 -27.48 -17.18 5.62
C GLU A 37 -28.28 -17.29 6.92
N SER A 38 -29.41 -18.00 6.92
CA SER A 38 -30.18 -18.28 8.13
C SER A 38 -29.69 -19.52 8.91
N GLY A 39 -28.60 -20.16 8.48
CA GLY A 39 -28.06 -21.37 9.12
C GLY A 39 -28.93 -22.62 8.97
N ARG A 40 -29.97 -22.58 8.12
CA ARG A 40 -30.93 -23.68 7.94
C ARG A 40 -30.39 -24.81 7.07
N ILE A 41 -29.37 -24.54 6.25
CA ILE A 41 -28.71 -25.56 5.43
C ILE A 41 -27.19 -25.37 5.45
N ASN A 42 -26.47 -26.48 5.40
CA ASN A 42 -25.05 -26.51 5.09
C ASN A 42 -24.88 -26.99 3.63
N PRO A 43 -24.45 -26.13 2.70
CA PRO A 43 -24.31 -26.49 1.30
C PRO A 43 -23.08 -27.37 1.06
N SER A 44 -23.04 -28.07 -0.08
CA SER A 44 -21.86 -28.81 -0.51
C SER A 44 -20.65 -27.88 -0.65
N TYR A 45 -19.44 -28.39 -0.35
CA TYR A 45 -18.18 -27.66 -0.51
C TYR A 45 -18.07 -26.89 -1.85
N ILE A 46 -18.43 -27.52 -2.97
CA ILE A 46 -18.35 -26.89 -4.31
C ILE A 46 -19.17 -25.59 -4.37
N LYS A 47 -20.39 -25.60 -3.80
CA LYS A 47 -21.26 -24.42 -3.76
C LYS A 47 -20.75 -23.38 -2.78
N THR A 48 -20.28 -23.80 -1.61
CA THR A 48 -19.65 -22.91 -0.63
C THR A 48 -18.47 -22.17 -1.25
N LYS A 49 -17.58 -22.91 -1.91
CA LYS A 49 -16.41 -22.36 -2.61
C LYS A 49 -16.84 -21.37 -3.70
N ALA A 50 -17.82 -21.72 -4.52
CA ALA A 50 -18.32 -20.83 -5.58
C ALA A 50 -18.89 -19.51 -5.02
N ILE A 51 -19.58 -19.55 -3.89
CA ILE A 51 -20.08 -18.34 -3.21
C ILE A 51 -18.92 -17.47 -2.74
N PHE A 52 -17.95 -18.05 -2.02
CA PHE A 52 -16.81 -17.29 -1.50
C PHE A 52 -15.91 -16.75 -2.62
N ASP A 53 -15.59 -17.54 -3.65
CA ASP A 53 -14.81 -17.09 -4.80
C ASP A 53 -15.48 -15.89 -5.51
N MET A 54 -16.81 -15.92 -5.63
CA MET A 54 -17.58 -14.80 -6.20
C MET A 54 -17.51 -13.56 -5.32
N LEU A 55 -17.73 -13.69 -3.99
CA LEU A 55 -17.62 -12.58 -3.06
C LEU A 55 -16.22 -11.96 -3.06
N GLU A 56 -15.17 -12.79 -3.02
CA GLU A 56 -13.77 -12.34 -3.09
C GLU A 56 -13.46 -11.59 -4.39
N SER A 57 -13.95 -12.10 -5.53
CA SER A 57 -13.78 -11.45 -6.83
C SER A 57 -14.44 -10.07 -6.87
N LEU A 58 -15.62 -9.92 -6.26
CA LEU A 58 -16.34 -8.65 -6.20
C LEU A 58 -15.68 -7.67 -5.23
N GLU A 59 -15.18 -8.14 -4.10
CA GLU A 59 -14.41 -7.33 -3.14
C GLU A 59 -13.14 -6.78 -3.78
N LYS A 60 -12.32 -7.63 -4.40
CA LYS A 60 -11.09 -7.22 -5.11
C LYS A 60 -11.34 -6.17 -6.20
N LYS A 61 -12.50 -6.22 -6.86
CA LYS A 61 -12.89 -5.23 -7.87
C LYS A 61 -13.27 -3.87 -7.29
N ARG A 62 -13.65 -3.82 -6.01
CA ARG A 62 -14.05 -2.59 -5.31
C ARG A 62 -12.97 -2.02 -4.41
N GLU A 63 -11.85 -2.72 -4.22
CA GLU A 63 -10.72 -2.17 -3.49
C GLU A 63 -10.18 -0.93 -4.20
N THR A 64 -10.04 0.15 -3.43
CA THR A 64 -9.38 1.37 -3.88
C THR A 64 -7.92 1.04 -4.18
N LYS A 65 -7.48 1.43 -5.38
CA LYS A 65 -6.11 1.20 -5.86
C LYS A 65 -5.22 2.37 -5.49
N VAL A 66 -3.92 2.11 -5.41
CA VAL A 66 -2.92 3.12 -5.03
C VAL A 66 -2.92 4.32 -5.98
N LYS A 67 -3.12 4.10 -7.27
CA LYS A 67 -3.24 5.17 -8.27
C LYS A 67 -4.32 6.22 -7.96
N GLU A 68 -5.31 5.89 -7.13
CA GLU A 68 -6.40 6.79 -6.76
C GLU A 68 -6.01 7.77 -5.65
N ILE A 69 -4.97 7.47 -4.87
CA ILE A 69 -4.50 8.31 -3.76
C ILE A 69 -3.14 8.96 -4.02
N ILE A 70 -2.42 8.47 -5.03
CA ILE A 70 -1.07 8.94 -5.34
C ILE A 70 -1.10 10.40 -5.80
N GLN A 71 -0.19 11.21 -5.25
CA GLN A 71 -0.07 12.62 -5.60
C GLN A 71 1.37 13.00 -5.89
N GLY A 72 1.54 13.89 -6.87
CA GLY A 72 2.79 14.60 -7.12
C GLY A 72 3.87 13.79 -7.83
N LYS A 73 4.99 14.47 -8.08
CA LYS A 73 6.23 13.87 -8.59
C LYS A 73 7.06 13.38 -7.41
N VAL A 74 7.77 12.27 -7.58
CA VAL A 74 8.72 11.81 -6.57
C VAL A 74 9.91 12.76 -6.53
N VAL A 75 10.06 13.46 -5.41
CA VAL A 75 11.29 14.19 -5.09
C VAL A 75 12.25 13.19 -4.44
N GLY A 76 13.44 13.05 -5.02
CA GLY A 76 14.49 12.19 -4.49
C GLY A 76 15.87 12.75 -4.79
N ILE A 77 16.90 11.96 -4.49
CA ILE A 77 18.30 12.37 -4.64
C ILE A 77 19.12 11.28 -5.33
N GLN A 78 20.13 11.65 -6.11
CA GLN A 78 21.05 10.67 -6.71
C GLN A 78 22.08 10.18 -5.67
N LYS A 79 22.46 8.92 -5.76
CA LYS A 79 23.32 8.22 -4.78
C LYS A 79 24.69 8.91 -4.56
N GLY A 80 25.23 9.53 -5.60
CA GLY A 80 26.51 10.25 -5.57
C GLY A 80 26.42 11.70 -5.10
N GLU A 81 25.22 12.23 -4.86
CA GLU A 81 25.05 13.58 -4.33
C GLU A 81 25.29 13.63 -2.82
N THR A 82 25.49 14.83 -2.30
CA THR A 82 25.93 15.01 -0.92
C THR A 82 24.78 14.94 0.09
N VAL A 83 25.08 14.52 1.31
CA VAL A 83 24.14 14.57 2.44
C VAL A 83 23.60 15.98 2.68
N SER A 84 24.43 17.03 2.51
CA SER A 84 23.95 18.42 2.59
C SER A 84 22.89 18.78 1.56
N LYS A 85 22.98 18.23 0.35
CA LYS A 85 21.95 18.41 -0.66
C LYS A 85 20.67 17.66 -0.26
N ALA A 86 20.79 16.46 0.29
CA ALA A 86 19.64 15.70 0.80
C ALA A 86 18.91 16.46 1.91
N THR A 87 19.64 16.97 2.91
CA THR A 87 19.04 17.73 4.02
C THR A 87 18.42 19.05 3.55
N LYS A 88 19.03 19.72 2.57
CA LYS A 88 18.44 20.90 1.95
C LYS A 88 17.12 20.58 1.24
N ILE A 89 17.08 19.53 0.42
CA ILE A 89 15.85 19.09 -0.26
C ILE A 89 14.77 18.75 0.77
N MET A 90 15.10 17.99 1.81
CA MET A 90 14.18 17.66 2.91
C MET A 90 13.57 18.91 3.54
N HIS A 91 14.41 19.90 3.88
CA HIS A 91 13.96 21.15 4.47
C HIS A 91 13.06 21.98 3.53
N GLU A 92 13.45 22.16 2.27
CA GLU A 92 12.71 22.98 1.29
C GLU A 92 11.37 22.34 0.88
N SER A 93 11.29 21.01 0.88
CA SER A 93 10.08 20.26 0.50
C SER A 93 9.19 19.91 1.70
N GLY A 94 9.69 20.06 2.93
CA GLY A 94 9.00 19.60 4.14
C GLY A 94 8.94 18.07 4.28
N TYR A 95 9.80 17.33 3.55
CA TYR A 95 9.88 15.87 3.64
C TYR A 95 10.96 15.46 4.64
N SER A 96 10.65 14.53 5.55
CA SER A 96 11.65 13.98 6.50
C SER A 96 12.48 12.84 5.92
N GLN A 97 12.18 12.42 4.68
CA GLN A 97 12.89 11.35 3.99
C GLN A 97 12.80 11.49 2.47
N LEU A 98 13.80 10.94 1.77
CA LEU A 98 13.91 10.95 0.33
C LEU A 98 14.30 9.55 -0.19
N PRO A 99 13.72 9.09 -1.31
CA PRO A 99 14.26 7.96 -2.06
C PRO A 99 15.61 8.33 -2.70
N VAL A 100 16.53 7.38 -2.70
CA VAL A 100 17.85 7.49 -3.32
C VAL A 100 17.86 6.71 -4.62
N PHE A 101 18.34 7.35 -5.69
CA PHE A 101 18.35 6.82 -7.03
C PHE A 101 19.77 6.62 -7.60
N ASP A 102 19.90 5.62 -8.46
CA ASP A 102 21.00 5.47 -9.40
C ASP A 102 20.42 5.60 -10.82
N GLY A 103 20.51 6.81 -11.38
CA GLY A 103 19.74 7.18 -12.56
C GLY A 103 18.24 7.12 -12.28
N VAL A 104 17.55 6.14 -12.89
CA VAL A 104 16.11 5.90 -12.72
C VAL A 104 15.79 4.83 -11.68
N ARG A 105 16.79 4.08 -11.22
CA ARG A 105 16.58 2.92 -10.33
C ARG A 105 16.62 3.37 -8.87
N PRO A 106 15.60 3.06 -8.05
CA PRO A 106 15.69 3.26 -6.61
C PRO A 106 16.68 2.27 -6.01
N VAL A 107 17.66 2.77 -5.26
CA VAL A 107 18.75 1.98 -4.67
C VAL A 107 18.84 2.11 -3.16
N GLY A 108 18.17 3.08 -2.57
CA GLY A 108 18.19 3.31 -1.12
C GLY A 108 17.17 4.34 -0.67
N SER A 109 17.24 4.70 0.60
CA SER A 109 16.51 5.83 1.18
C SER A 109 17.40 6.61 2.13
N ILE A 110 17.15 7.90 2.29
CA ILE A 110 17.82 8.73 3.29
C ILE A 110 16.77 9.51 4.09
N SER A 111 16.91 9.55 5.41
CA SER A 111 16.00 10.27 6.30
C SER A 111 16.76 11.18 7.26
N GLU A 112 16.06 12.15 7.84
CA GLU A 112 16.59 13.00 8.92
C GLU A 112 17.15 12.13 10.06
N ARG A 113 16.44 11.06 10.42
CA ARG A 113 16.89 10.06 11.40
C ARG A 113 18.22 9.42 11.00
N THR A 114 18.37 9.02 9.74
CA THR A 114 19.61 8.41 9.22
C THR A 114 20.79 9.36 9.39
N VAL A 115 20.61 10.64 9.01
CA VAL A 115 21.64 11.67 9.13
C VAL A 115 21.97 11.97 10.60
N LEU A 116 20.95 12.13 11.45
CA LEU A 116 21.14 12.37 12.89
C LEU A 116 21.88 11.22 13.57
N ASN A 117 21.56 9.97 13.24
CA ASN A 117 22.26 8.80 13.79
C ASN A 117 23.75 8.81 13.47
N GLN A 118 24.15 9.28 12.28
CA GLN A 118 25.56 9.40 11.91
C GLN A 118 26.28 10.45 12.79
N ILE A 119 25.63 11.58 13.07
CA ILE A 119 26.16 12.64 13.95
C ILE A 119 26.28 12.12 15.39
N LEU A 120 25.24 11.47 15.91
CA LEU A 120 25.21 10.91 17.26
C LEU A 120 26.23 9.77 17.45
N SER A 121 26.59 9.09 16.36
CA SER A 121 27.66 8.09 16.34
C SER A 121 29.07 8.70 16.26
N GLY A 122 29.19 10.03 16.35
CA GLY A 122 30.46 10.75 16.43
C GLY A 122 31.04 11.20 15.09
N LYS A 123 30.31 11.09 13.96
CA LYS A 123 30.78 11.67 12.70
C LYS A 123 30.73 13.19 12.75
N ASP A 124 31.82 13.84 12.34
CA ASP A 124 31.89 15.31 12.19
C ASP A 124 30.84 15.78 11.16
N PRO A 125 29.91 16.67 11.54
CA PRO A 125 28.92 17.24 10.62
C PRO A 125 29.51 17.87 9.35
N LYS A 126 30.70 18.48 9.43
CA LYS A 126 31.38 19.08 8.27
C LYS A 126 31.83 18.04 7.25
N ILE A 127 32.30 16.89 7.73
CA ILE A 127 32.68 15.75 6.88
C ILE A 127 31.41 15.13 6.30
N LEU A 128 30.44 14.81 7.16
CA LEU A 128 29.17 14.20 6.78
C LEU A 128 28.44 15.00 5.70
N SER A 129 28.44 16.33 5.82
CA SER A 129 27.84 17.26 4.85
C SER A 129 28.34 17.06 3.42
N LYS A 130 29.60 16.66 3.24
CA LYS A 130 30.24 16.42 1.93
C LYS A 130 30.21 14.95 1.51
N THR A 131 29.82 14.04 2.40
CA THR A 131 29.77 12.61 2.13
C THR A 131 28.69 12.31 1.07
N PRO A 132 28.97 11.43 0.10
CA PRO A 132 27.94 10.90 -0.82
C PRO A 132 26.84 10.17 -0.07
N VAL A 133 25.59 10.33 -0.50
CA VAL A 133 24.43 9.70 0.13
C VAL A 133 24.55 8.18 0.19
N GLU A 134 25.11 7.54 -0.85
CA GLU A 134 25.27 6.08 -0.88
C GLU A 134 26.10 5.51 0.28
N SER A 135 26.95 6.32 0.90
CA SER A 135 27.79 5.89 2.03
C SER A 135 27.06 5.83 3.37
N VAL A 136 25.85 6.39 3.45
CA VAL A 136 25.08 6.50 4.71
C VAL A 136 23.60 6.17 4.56
N MET A 137 23.12 5.91 3.35
CA MET A 137 21.71 5.61 3.08
C MET A 137 21.25 4.31 3.77
N ASP A 138 19.95 4.27 4.06
CA ASP A 138 19.22 3.06 4.46
C ASP A 138 18.73 2.29 3.22
N GLU A 139 18.10 1.13 3.45
CA GLU A 139 17.50 0.30 2.39
C GLU A 139 16.48 1.09 1.54
N ALA A 140 16.31 0.65 0.29
CA ALA A 140 15.33 1.22 -0.62
C ALA A 140 13.91 1.05 -0.08
N PHE A 141 13.03 2.02 -0.35
CA PHE A 141 11.63 1.85 -0.03
C PHE A 141 11.01 0.68 -0.80
N PRO A 142 10.08 -0.07 -0.19
CA PRO A 142 9.28 -1.05 -0.90
C PRO A 142 8.67 -0.41 -2.14
N THR A 143 8.56 -1.19 -3.21
CA THR A 143 8.01 -0.73 -4.49
C THR A 143 6.83 -1.60 -4.90
N VAL A 144 5.74 -0.98 -5.32
CA VAL A 144 4.54 -1.68 -5.81
C VAL A 144 4.05 -1.14 -7.15
N ASP A 145 3.16 -1.88 -7.80
CA ASP A 145 2.46 -1.40 -9.00
C ASP A 145 1.28 -0.47 -8.65
N GLU A 146 0.96 0.49 -9.51
CA GLU A 146 -0.13 1.46 -9.33
C GLU A 146 -1.52 0.80 -9.15
N GLU A 147 -1.70 -0.43 -9.65
CA GLU A 147 -2.93 -1.20 -9.51
C GLU A 147 -3.03 -1.97 -8.18
N THR A 148 -1.99 -1.91 -7.35
CA THR A 148 -1.97 -2.56 -6.02
C THR A 148 -3.09 -2.00 -5.14
N PRO A 149 -3.81 -2.84 -4.39
CA PRO A 149 -4.79 -2.37 -3.41
C PRO A 149 -4.17 -1.56 -2.27
N ILE A 150 -4.88 -0.53 -1.80
CA ILE A 150 -4.44 0.27 -0.63
C ILE A 150 -4.26 -0.59 0.62
N THR A 151 -5.02 -1.68 0.77
CA THR A 151 -4.89 -2.61 1.89
C THR A 151 -3.46 -3.17 1.99
N VAL A 152 -2.85 -3.55 0.88
CA VAL A 152 -1.45 -4.03 0.83
C VAL A 152 -0.48 -2.91 1.23
N ILE A 153 -0.69 -1.69 0.72
CA ILE A 153 0.16 -0.54 1.09
C ILE A 153 0.06 -0.23 2.57
N SER A 154 -1.14 -0.31 3.14
CA SER A 154 -1.35 -0.05 4.57
C SER A 154 -0.54 -1.00 5.44
N THR A 155 -0.41 -2.27 5.04
CA THR A 155 0.44 -3.25 5.70
C THR A 155 1.93 -2.93 5.55
N LEU A 156 2.39 -2.57 4.34
CA LEU A 156 3.79 -2.18 4.11
C LEU A 156 4.18 -0.96 4.96
N LEU A 157 3.30 0.04 5.03
CA LEU A 157 3.54 1.26 5.80
C LEU A 157 3.53 1.02 7.32
N GLN A 158 3.12 -0.14 7.83
CA GLN A 158 3.33 -0.47 9.25
C GLN A 158 4.82 -0.61 9.58
N TYR A 159 5.63 -1.07 8.62
CA TYR A 159 7.05 -1.36 8.80
C TYR A 159 7.97 -0.44 8.00
N SER A 160 7.44 0.26 7.00
CA SER A 160 8.18 1.21 6.16
C SER A 160 7.61 2.62 6.27
N GLN A 161 8.46 3.63 6.12
CA GLN A 161 8.01 5.04 6.22
C GLN A 161 7.29 5.51 4.95
N ALA A 162 7.66 4.94 3.82
CA ALA A 162 7.08 5.24 2.52
C ALA A 162 7.11 4.01 1.61
N VAL A 163 6.27 4.01 0.59
CA VAL A 163 6.25 3.01 -0.48
C VAL A 163 6.31 3.74 -1.82
N LEU A 164 7.23 3.31 -2.68
CA LEU A 164 7.32 3.79 -4.06
C LEU A 164 6.28 3.08 -4.93
N VAL A 165 5.72 3.82 -5.87
CA VAL A 165 4.71 3.30 -6.79
C VAL A 165 5.24 3.39 -8.20
N THR A 166 5.07 2.29 -8.92
CA THR A 166 5.50 2.16 -10.31
C THR A 166 4.32 2.02 -11.25
N LYS A 167 4.54 2.46 -12.49
CA LYS A 167 3.68 2.17 -13.64
C LYS A 167 4.59 1.69 -14.76
N ARG A 168 4.40 0.45 -15.20
CA ARG A 168 5.23 -0.16 -16.27
C ARG A 168 6.73 -0.08 -15.95
N GLY A 169 7.10 -0.30 -14.69
CA GLY A 169 8.49 -0.27 -14.21
C GLY A 169 9.06 1.12 -13.94
N GLU A 170 8.34 2.20 -14.28
CA GLU A 170 8.77 3.57 -13.98
C GLU A 170 8.17 4.07 -12.67
N ILE A 171 8.99 4.72 -11.84
CA ILE A 171 8.54 5.34 -10.59
C ILE A 171 7.64 6.54 -10.92
N LYS A 172 6.39 6.49 -10.45
CA LYS A 172 5.37 7.52 -10.69
C LYS A 172 4.99 8.30 -9.45
N GLY A 173 5.18 7.75 -8.27
CA GLY A 173 4.90 8.46 -7.04
C GLY A 173 5.39 7.71 -5.81
N ILE A 174 5.11 8.31 -4.66
CA ILE A 174 5.47 7.83 -3.35
C ILE A 174 4.25 7.99 -2.45
N VAL A 175 4.02 7.00 -1.59
CA VAL A 175 2.90 7.00 -0.64
C VAL A 175 3.46 6.90 0.76
N THR A 176 2.95 7.73 1.65
CA THR A 176 3.31 7.76 3.08
C THR A 176 2.08 7.50 3.95
N LYS A 177 2.29 7.34 5.26
CA LYS A 177 1.19 7.24 6.23
C LYS A 177 0.22 8.43 6.17
N ALA A 178 0.72 9.62 5.86
CA ALA A 178 -0.10 10.82 5.76
C ALA A 178 -1.09 10.73 4.57
N ASP A 179 -0.71 10.05 3.49
CA ASP A 179 -1.59 9.86 2.34
C ASP A 179 -2.75 8.90 2.63
N LEU A 180 -2.55 7.93 3.53
CA LEU A 180 -3.63 7.04 3.97
C LEU A 180 -4.75 7.78 4.71
N LEU A 181 -4.45 8.91 5.36
CA LEU A 181 -5.45 9.72 6.05
C LEU A 181 -6.46 10.35 5.07
N LYS A 182 -6.07 10.56 3.80
CA LYS A 182 -6.95 11.12 2.76
C LYS A 182 -8.08 10.17 2.36
N VAL A 183 -7.96 8.88 2.71
CA VAL A 183 -8.99 7.86 2.43
C VAL A 183 -10.08 7.85 3.50
N VAL A 184 -9.85 8.49 4.66
CA VAL A 184 -10.86 8.60 5.72
C VAL A 184 -11.88 9.66 5.30
N PRO A 185 -13.19 9.33 5.22
CA PRO A 185 -14.21 10.31 4.89
C PRO A 185 -14.29 11.41 5.97
N THR A 186 -14.20 12.66 5.55
CA THR A 186 -14.50 13.81 6.39
C THR A 186 -16.02 14.04 6.42
N TYR A 187 -16.62 14.03 7.61
CA TYR A 187 -18.03 14.39 7.84
C TYR A 187 -18.13 15.80 8.39
#